data_AF-A0A7V8ZCT7-F1
#
_entry.id   AF-A0A7V8ZCT7-F1
#
_cell.length_a   1.000
_cell.length_b   1.000
_cell.length_c   1.000
_cell.angle_alpha   90.00
_cell.angle_beta   90.00
_cell.angle_gamma   90.00
#
_symmetry.space_group_name_H-M   'P 1'
#
loop_
_entity.id
_entity.type
_entity.pdbx_description
1 polymer ?
#
loop_
_entity_poly.entity_id
_entity_poly.type
_entity_poly.pdbx_seq_one_letter_code
_entity_poly.pdbx_strand_id
1 'polypeptide(L)' 'MTQVLAYLDPGSGSIILQVLVGGVAAAAVTAKLYWSRLLKFLRIRKDEEQPESGA' A
#
# COMPACT_ATOMS: atom_id res chain seq x y z
N MET A 1 -16.95 -31.84 -22.06
CA MET A 1 -15.55 -31.59 -22.48
C MET A 1 -14.91 -30.65 -21.47
N THR A 2 -13.75 -31.02 -20.98
CA THR A 2 -13.04 -30.42 -19.85
C THR A 2 -12.55 -29.00 -20.17
N GLN A 3 -12.83 -28.07 -19.26
CA GLN A 3 -12.33 -26.69 -19.29
C GLN A 3 -10.82 -26.74 -19.08
N VAL A 4 -10.04 -26.45 -20.12
CA VAL A 4 -8.59 -26.30 -19.99
C VAL A 4 -8.36 -24.96 -19.31
N LEU A 5 -7.97 -25.01 -18.03
CA LEU A 5 -7.32 -23.90 -17.33
C LEU A 5 -5.96 -23.64 -17.98
N ALA A 6 -5.97 -23.11 -19.20
CA ALA A 6 -4.81 -22.61 -19.93
C ALA A 6 -4.33 -21.27 -19.36
N TYR A 7 -4.34 -21.14 -18.04
CA TYR A 7 -3.97 -19.94 -17.28
C TYR A 7 -2.44 -19.80 -17.11
N LEU A 8 -1.69 -20.72 -17.71
CA LEU A 8 -0.23 -20.75 -17.73
C LEU A 8 0.29 -20.78 -19.18
N ASP A 9 -0.32 -20.02 -20.10
CA ASP A 9 0.44 -19.60 -21.27
C ASP A 9 1.67 -18.81 -20.74
N PRO A 10 2.92 -19.13 -21.12
CA PRO A 10 4.14 -18.64 -20.44
C PRO A 10 4.24 -17.11 -20.36
N GLY A 11 3.53 -16.39 -21.23
CA GLY A 11 3.40 -14.93 -21.15
C GLY A 11 2.48 -14.43 -20.03
N SER A 12 1.39 -15.14 -19.72
CA SER A 12 0.36 -14.70 -18.76
C SER A 12 0.81 -14.85 -17.31
N GLY A 13 1.56 -15.91 -16.99
CA GLY A 13 2.13 -16.11 -15.65
C GLY A 13 3.05 -14.96 -15.21
N SER A 14 3.84 -14.43 -16.14
CA SER A 14 4.78 -13.32 -15.87
C SER A 14 4.05 -11.99 -15.57
N ILE A 15 2.95 -11.70 -16.27
CA ILE A 15 2.16 -10.48 -16.05
C ILE A 15 1.54 -10.47 -14.66
N ILE A 16 1.01 -11.61 -14.20
CA ILE A 16 0.41 -11.72 -12.87
C ILE A 16 1.46 -11.43 -11.80
N LEU A 17 2.65 -12.00 -11.93
CA LEU A 17 3.77 -11.74 -11.01
C LEU A 17 4.23 -10.28 -11.06
N GLN A 18 4.32 -9.68 -12.25
CA GLN A 18 4.69 -8.27 -12.41
C GLN A 18 3.65 -7.32 -11.78
N VAL A 19 2.37 -7.57 -11.97
CA VAL A 19 1.28 -6.79 -11.36
C VAL A 19 1.27 -6.97 -9.86
N LEU A 20 1.54 -8.17 -9.34
CA LEU A 20 1.71 -8.42 -7.91
C LEU A 20 2.88 -7.61 -7.33
N VAL A 21 4.06 -7.72 -7.92
CA VAL A 21 5.26 -7.02 -7.44
C VAL A 21 5.07 -5.50 -7.57
N GLY A 22 4.62 -5.03 -8.72
CA GLY A 22 4.36 -3.60 -8.97
C GLY A 22 3.26 -3.04 -8.07
N GLY A 23 2.19 -3.80 -7.85
CA GLY A 23 1.08 -3.44 -6.97
C GLY A 23 1.52 -3.34 -5.51
N VAL A 24 2.29 -4.31 -5.01
CA VAL A 24 2.86 -4.28 -3.65
C VAL A 24 3.82 -3.11 -3.48
N ALA A 25 4.71 -2.87 -4.45
CA ALA A 25 5.65 -1.76 -4.42
C ALA A 25 4.92 -0.40 -4.40
N ALA A 26 3.92 -0.23 -5.27
CA ALA A 26 3.10 0.98 -5.32
C ALA A 26 2.36 1.19 -3.98
N ALA A 27 1.71 0.15 -3.45
CA ALA A 27 1.01 0.22 -2.17
C ALA A 27 1.96 0.61 -1.02
N ALA A 28 3.15 0.02 -0.96
CA ALA A 28 4.15 0.34 0.07
C ALA A 28 4.64 1.80 -0.04
N VAL A 29 4.93 2.28 -1.25
CA VAL A 29 5.35 3.67 -1.49
C VAL A 29 4.24 4.65 -1.15
N THR A 30 3.00 4.38 -1.56
CA THR A 30 1.85 5.21 -1.20
C THR A 30 1.65 5.23 0.30
N ALA A 31 1.67 4.08 0.98
CA ALA A 31 1.56 4.02 2.44
C ALA A 31 2.66 4.84 3.14
N LYS A 32 3.91 4.75 2.66
CA LYS A 32 5.04 5.51 3.17
C LYS A 32 4.90 7.02 2.95
N LEU A 33 4.50 7.44 1.74
CA LEU A 33 4.31 8.85 1.40
C LEU A 33 3.18 9.49 2.22
N TYR A 34 2.11 8.74 2.45
CA TYR A 34 0.94 9.21 3.20
C TYR A 34 0.98 8.86 4.67
N TRP A 35 2.08 8.31 5.22
CA TRP A 35 2.16 7.83 6.60
C TRP A 35 1.66 8.88 7.60
N SER A 36 2.13 10.13 7.51
CA SER A 36 1.67 11.22 8.38
C SER A 36 0.19 11.59 8.19
N ARG A 37 -0.35 11.49 6.98
CA ARG A 37 -1.78 11.75 6.70
C ARG A 37 -2.64 10.58 7.18
N LEU A 38 -2.19 9.35 7.01
CA LEU A 38 -2.83 8.13 7.50
C LEU A 38 -2.89 8.13 9.04
N LEU A 39 -1.78 8.46 9.71
CA LEU A 39 -1.72 8.63 11.17
C LEU A 39 -2.64 9.74 11.68
N LYS A 40 -2.75 10.86 10.94
CA LYS A 40 -3.69 11.94 11.26
C LYS A 40 -5.15 11.53 11.00
N PHE A 41 -5.43 10.84 9.90
CA PHE A 41 -6.77 10.35 9.54
C PHE A 41 -7.26 9.31 10.55
N LEU A 42 -6.38 8.40 10.97
CA LEU A 42 -6.65 7.44 12.04
C LEU A 42 -6.67 8.08 13.43
N ARG A 43 -6.43 9.40 13.53
CA ARG A 43 -6.44 10.18 14.77
C ARG A 43 -5.52 9.60 15.86
N ILE A 44 -4.53 8.81 15.45
CA ILE A 44 -3.55 8.13 16.33
C ILE A 44 -2.52 9.13 16.85
N ARG A 45 -2.20 10.18 16.09
CA ARG A 45 -1.46 11.32 16.64
C ARG A 45 -2.43 12.23 17.37
N LYS A 46 -2.43 12.14 18.70
CA LYS A 46 -2.80 13.26 19.56
C LYS A 46 -1.77 14.36 19.25
N ASP A 47 -2.22 15.52 18.78
CA ASP A 47 -1.37 16.69 18.72
C ASP A 47 -0.78 16.84 20.13
N GLU A 48 0.53 16.71 20.24
CA GLU A 48 1.23 17.08 21.46
C GLU A 48 1.01 18.59 21.58
N GLU A 49 -0.02 18.96 22.34
CA GLU A 49 -0.24 20.32 22.81
C GLU A 49 1.10 20.79 23.35
N GLN A 50 1.70 21.74 22.63
CA GLN A 50 2.92 22.37 23.10
C GLN A 50 2.61 22.90 24.49
N PRO A 51 3.41 22.55 25.52
CA PRO A 51 3.24 23.19 26.81
C PRO A 51 3.52 24.66 26.55
N GLU A 52 2.46 25.45 26.59
CA GLU A 52 2.49 26.89 26.67
C GLU A 52 3.58 27.27 27.67
N SER A 53 4.66 27.83 27.13
CA SER A 53 5.73 28.45 27.89
C SER A 53 5.10 29.56 28.72
N GLY A 54 4.70 29.22 29.95
CA GLY A 54 4.24 30.16 30.96
C GLY A 54 5.31 31.21 31.17
N ALA A 55 4.96 32.44 30.79
CA ALA A 55 5.68 33.67 31.08
C ALA A 55 5.58 34.04 32.56
#